data_AF-A0A433PDY0-F1
#
_entry.id   AF-A0A433PDY0-F1
#
_cell.length_a   1.000
_cell.length_b   1.000
_cell.length_c   1.000
_cell.angle_alpha   90.00
_cell.angle_beta   90.00
_cell.angle_gamma   90.00
#
_symmetry.space_group_name_H-M   'P 1'
#
loop_
_entity.id
_entity.type
_entity.pdbx_description
1 polymer ?
#
loop_
_entity_poly.entity_id
_entity_poly.type
_entity_poly.pdbx_seq_one_letter_code
_entity_poly.pdbx_strand_id
1 'polypeptide(L)'
;MKASRFRLLNKKFDDQYTFDLNGYLTRSDFAENMAKINQVVANYPLPAGMSGLFVVAGLWVLMVVGISVAWSYTQIVALFVAIPVVMVASGTGYWYITKCKRSKFERSMVDICERINATENIRGINYRFSRDGSDVADESGSSKKPMKHNYAIVIEFDDRFNIPSIQKYGKFPSEDFVSVPLFLHKSSQGVVPPRYSEKKDEEKV
;
A
#
# COMPACT_ATOMS: atom_id res chain seq x y z
N MET A 1 -3.03 -17.59 -11.52
CA MET A 1 -2.15 -16.70 -10.73
C MET A 1 -2.96 -15.50 -10.27
N LYS A 2 -3.26 -15.46 -8.98
CA LYS A 2 -4.00 -14.37 -8.34
C LYS A 2 -3.00 -13.33 -7.84
N ALA A 3 -3.33 -12.04 -7.92
CA ALA A 3 -2.48 -10.99 -7.41
C ALA A 3 -3.28 -9.91 -6.66
N SER A 4 -2.76 -9.47 -5.52
CA SER A 4 -3.35 -8.41 -4.69
C SER A 4 -2.39 -7.22 -4.61
N ARG A 5 -2.92 -5.99 -4.74
CA ARG A 5 -2.11 -4.77 -4.83
C ARG A 5 -2.36 -3.83 -3.66
N PHE A 6 -1.29 -3.51 -2.93
CA PHE A 6 -1.30 -2.60 -1.79
C PHE A 6 -0.59 -1.31 -2.18
N ARG A 7 -1.32 -0.20 -2.21
CA ARG A 7 -0.77 1.11 -2.62
C ARG A 7 -0.08 1.80 -1.44
N LEU A 8 0.96 2.57 -1.74
CA LEU A 8 1.57 3.47 -0.77
C LEU A 8 0.69 4.71 -0.58
N LEU A 9 0.10 4.85 0.61
CA LEU A 9 -0.75 5.98 1.00
C LEU A 9 -0.17 6.66 2.24
N ASN A 10 0.05 7.97 2.18
CA ASN A 10 0.52 8.75 3.33
C ASN A 10 1.75 8.15 4.07
N LYS A 11 2.78 7.76 3.32
CA LYS A 11 4.04 7.18 3.84
C LYS A 11 3.90 5.79 4.49
N LYS A 12 2.80 5.08 4.24
CA LYS A 12 2.60 3.70 4.68
C LYS A 12 1.90 2.89 3.58
N PHE A 13 2.30 1.64 3.37
CA PHE A 13 1.51 0.74 2.53
C PHE A 13 0.23 0.35 3.26
N ASP A 14 -0.84 0.25 2.49
CA ASP A 14 -2.11 -0.27 2.98
C ASP A 14 -1.91 -1.64 3.65
N ASP A 15 -2.25 -1.72 4.93
CA ASP A 15 -2.17 -2.92 5.75
C ASP A 15 -3.55 -3.51 6.04
N GLN A 16 -4.58 -3.10 5.27
CA GLN A 16 -5.88 -3.74 5.31
C GLN A 16 -5.79 -5.13 4.67
N TYR A 17 -5.98 -6.15 5.50
CA TYR A 17 -6.11 -7.52 5.05
C TYR A 17 -7.41 -7.69 4.26
N THR A 18 -7.32 -8.13 3.01
CA THR A 18 -8.47 -8.32 2.12
C THR A 18 -8.89 -9.77 2.05
N PHE A 19 -10.17 -10.02 1.73
CA PHE A 19 -10.70 -11.37 1.51
C PHE A 19 -9.94 -12.14 0.42
N ASP A 20 -9.23 -11.44 -0.46
CA ASP A 20 -8.47 -12.07 -1.52
C ASP A 20 -7.25 -12.86 -1.04
N LEU A 21 -6.76 -12.54 0.16
CA LEU A 21 -5.63 -13.21 0.82
C LEU A 21 -6.06 -14.47 1.58
N ASN A 22 -7.37 -14.60 1.87
CA ASN A 22 -7.89 -15.73 2.63
C ASN A 22 -7.59 -17.06 1.92
N GLY A 23 -7.03 -17.99 2.68
CA GLY A 23 -6.62 -19.31 2.20
C GLY A 23 -5.19 -19.38 1.67
N TYR A 24 -4.52 -18.25 1.45
CA TYR A 24 -3.12 -18.21 1.01
C TYR A 24 -2.17 -17.71 2.10
N LEU A 25 -2.59 -16.69 2.86
CA LEU A 25 -1.76 -16.06 3.89
C LEU A 25 -2.63 -15.79 5.12
N THR A 26 -2.14 -16.12 6.32
CA THR A 26 -2.88 -15.80 7.57
C THR A 26 -2.85 -14.30 7.82
N ARG A 27 -3.82 -13.82 8.61
CA ARG A 27 -3.86 -12.39 8.97
C ARG A 27 -2.63 -11.96 9.76
N SER A 28 -2.12 -12.83 10.64
CA SER A 28 -0.90 -12.60 11.42
C SER A 28 0.33 -12.45 10.53
N ASP A 29 0.54 -13.39 9.60
CA ASP A 29 1.73 -13.42 8.74
C ASP A 29 1.71 -12.22 7.79
N PHE A 30 0.53 -11.86 7.27
CA PHE A 30 0.35 -10.65 6.49
C PHE A 30 0.69 -9.39 7.29
N ALA A 31 0.15 -9.26 8.51
CA ALA A 31 0.40 -8.09 9.35
C ALA A 31 1.88 -7.96 9.71
N GLU A 32 2.56 -9.07 10.01
CA GLU A 32 4.00 -9.09 10.30
C GLU A 32 4.83 -8.67 9.06
N ASN A 33 4.55 -9.26 7.90
CA ASN A 33 5.25 -8.94 6.66
C ASN A 33 5.02 -7.48 6.25
N MET A 34 3.79 -6.98 6.38
CA MET A 34 3.46 -5.59 6.08
C MET A 34 4.07 -4.63 7.11
N ALA A 35 4.22 -5.02 8.37
CA ALA A 35 4.94 -4.25 9.38
C ALA A 35 6.43 -4.10 9.03
N LYS A 36 7.10 -5.18 8.59
CA LYS A 36 8.49 -5.14 8.11
C LYS A 36 8.64 -4.19 6.93
N ILE A 37 7.74 -4.27 5.94
CA ILE A 37 7.72 -3.38 4.78
C ILE A 37 7.55 -1.92 5.23
N ASN A 38 6.56 -1.64 6.08
CA ASN A 38 6.29 -0.29 6.57
C ASN A 38 7.41 0.27 7.45
N GLN A 39 8.14 -0.57 8.16
CA GLN A 39 9.35 -0.17 8.88
C GLN A 39 10.44 0.33 7.92
N VAL A 40 10.62 -0.31 6.76
CA VAL A 40 11.55 0.16 5.72
C VAL A 40 11.11 1.51 5.17
N VAL A 41 9.81 1.70 4.93
CA VAL A 41 9.27 3.00 4.50
C VAL A 41 9.52 4.11 5.53
N ALA A 42 9.40 3.79 6.82
CA ALA A 42 9.67 4.74 7.90
C ALA A 42 11.16 5.12 7.97
N ASN A 43 12.06 4.14 7.78
CA ASN A 43 13.51 4.36 7.80
C ASN A 43 14.01 5.11 6.55
N TYR A 44 13.36 4.91 5.41
CA TYR A 44 13.73 5.52 4.13
C TYR A 44 12.55 6.32 3.57
N PRO A 45 12.16 7.44 4.19
CA PRO A 45 11.01 8.20 3.72
C PRO A 45 11.29 8.75 2.33
N LEU A 46 10.28 8.70 1.48
CA LEU A 46 10.32 9.38 0.18
C LEU A 46 10.56 10.88 0.38
N PRO A 47 11.30 11.53 -0.52
CA PRO A 47 11.45 12.98 -0.48
C PRO A 47 10.05 13.61 -0.44
N ALA A 48 9.82 14.46 0.56
CA ALA A 48 8.59 15.23 0.67
C ALA A 48 8.40 16.00 -0.64
N GLY A 49 7.24 15.85 -1.27
CA GLY A 49 6.98 16.22 -2.68
C GLY A 49 7.22 17.69 -3.01
N MET A 50 6.19 18.43 -3.46
CA MET A 50 6.40 19.83 -3.87
C MET A 50 6.81 20.75 -2.71
N SER A 51 6.64 20.35 -1.44
CA SER A 51 7.04 21.15 -0.28
C SER A 51 8.53 21.51 -0.27
N GLY A 52 9.41 20.60 -0.70
CA GLY A 52 10.84 20.90 -0.77
C GLY A 52 11.18 21.95 -1.84
N LEU A 53 10.44 21.96 -2.95
CA LEU A 53 10.61 22.96 -4.01
C LEU A 53 10.20 24.37 -3.53
N PHE A 54 9.13 24.50 -2.74
CA PHE A 54 8.73 25.79 -2.17
C PHE A 54 9.79 26.37 -1.24
N VAL A 55 10.47 25.53 -0.46
CA VAL A 55 11.58 25.98 0.40
C VAL A 55 12.74 26.52 -0.45
N VAL A 56 13.13 25.79 -1.51
CA VAL A 56 14.19 26.24 -2.43
C VAL A 56 13.80 27.53 -3.15
N ALA A 57 12.56 27.64 -3.62
CA ALA A 57 12.05 28.85 -4.27
C ALA A 57 12.02 30.05 -3.30
N GLY A 58 11.60 29.84 -2.05
CA GLY A 58 11.63 30.88 -1.01
C GLY A 58 13.05 31.38 -0.72
N LEU A 59 14.03 30.47 -0.68
CA LEU A 59 15.45 30.84 -0.55
C LEU A 59 15.95 31.65 -1.75
N TRP A 60 15.51 31.33 -2.96
CA TRP A 60 15.84 32.12 -4.15
C TRP A 60 15.28 33.53 -4.08
N VAL A 61 14.03 33.70 -3.65
CA VAL A 61 13.42 35.03 -3.48
C VAL A 61 14.20 35.86 -2.44
N LEU A 62 14.51 35.27 -1.28
CA LEU A 62 15.31 35.94 -0.24
C LEU A 62 16.68 36.36 -0.76
N MET A 63 17.32 35.52 -1.57
CA MET A 63 18.61 35.80 -2.17
C MET A 63 18.55 36.95 -3.19
N VAL A 64 17.52 36.98 -4.03
CA VAL A 64 17.28 38.09 -4.97
C VAL A 64 17.05 39.41 -4.23
N VAL A 65 16.24 39.39 -3.15
CA VAL A 65 16.03 40.57 -2.30
C VAL A 65 17.34 41.02 -1.66
N GLY A 66 18.12 40.11 -1.09
CA GLY A 66 19.43 40.41 -0.49
C GLY A 66 20.42 41.04 -1.48
N ILE A 67 20.48 40.52 -2.71
CA ILE A 67 21.33 41.08 -3.78
C ILE A 67 20.81 42.45 -4.23
N SER A 68 19.50 42.64 -4.30
CA SER A 68 18.90 43.94 -4.66
C SER A 68 19.22 45.02 -3.64
N VAL A 69 19.22 44.66 -2.34
CA VAL A 69 19.66 45.55 -1.26
C VAL A 69 21.18 45.79 -1.35
N ALA A 70 22.00 44.76 -1.54
CA ALA A 70 23.45 44.94 -1.68
C ALA A 70 23.84 45.83 -2.87
N TRP A 71 23.08 45.73 -3.96
CA TRP A 71 23.25 46.55 -5.15
C TRP A 71 23.04 48.05 -4.87
N SER A 72 22.03 48.42 -4.06
CA SER A 72 21.76 49.83 -3.76
C SER A 72 22.94 50.52 -3.06
N TYR A 73 23.73 49.78 -2.30
CA TYR A 73 24.92 50.28 -1.60
C TYR A 73 26.22 50.17 -2.41
N THR A 74 26.39 49.11 -3.20
CA THR A 74 27.70 48.78 -3.80
C THR A 74 27.81 49.07 -5.29
N GLN A 75 26.69 49.10 -6.04
CA GLN A 75 26.65 49.27 -7.50
C GLN A 75 27.50 48.24 -8.29
N ILE A 76 27.80 47.06 -7.71
CA ILE A 76 28.64 46.02 -8.34
C ILE A 76 27.80 45.09 -9.23
N VAL A 77 28.00 45.17 -10.55
CA VAL A 77 27.13 44.49 -11.54
C VAL A 77 27.31 42.97 -11.51
N ALA A 78 28.51 42.53 -11.10
CA ALA A 78 28.85 41.12 -10.99
C ALA A 78 27.91 40.33 -10.05
N LEU A 79 27.24 40.99 -9.11
CA LEU A 79 26.29 40.33 -8.19
C LEU A 79 25.09 39.72 -8.93
N PHE A 80 24.63 40.31 -10.04
CA PHE A 80 23.52 39.76 -10.81
C PHE A 80 23.89 38.49 -11.58
N VAL A 81 25.17 38.33 -11.95
CA VAL A 81 25.67 37.11 -12.62
C VAL A 81 25.67 35.91 -11.66
N ALA A 82 25.84 36.16 -10.35
CA ALA A 82 25.82 35.12 -9.35
C ALA A 82 24.43 34.47 -9.16
N ILE A 83 23.34 35.23 -9.41
CA ILE A 83 21.95 34.75 -9.25
C ILE A 83 21.67 33.47 -10.06
N PRO A 84 21.80 33.47 -11.40
CA PRO A 84 21.50 32.28 -12.19
C PRO A 84 22.42 31.10 -11.85
N VAL A 85 23.69 31.36 -11.52
CA VAL A 85 24.64 30.29 -11.16
C VAL A 85 24.20 29.58 -9.90
N VAL A 86 23.84 30.32 -8.84
CA VAL A 86 23.38 29.72 -7.58
C VAL A 86 22.01 29.06 -7.74
N MET A 87 21.10 29.63 -8.53
CA MET A 87 19.80 29.00 -8.82
C MET A 87 19.99 27.65 -9.52
N VAL A 88 20.85 27.57 -10.53
CA VAL A 88 21.16 26.31 -11.23
C VAL A 88 21.87 25.32 -10.31
N ALA A 89 22.86 25.77 -9.53
CA ALA A 89 23.61 24.90 -8.62
C ALA A 89 22.70 24.33 -7.51
N SER A 90 21.88 25.16 -6.89
CA SER A 90 20.93 24.72 -5.85
C SER A 90 19.80 23.85 -6.42
N GLY A 91 19.30 24.17 -7.62
CA GLY A 91 18.30 23.36 -8.32
C GLY A 91 18.81 21.96 -8.68
N THR A 92 20.01 21.88 -9.27
CA THR A 92 20.65 20.60 -9.60
C THR A 92 21.03 19.81 -8.34
N GLY A 93 21.51 20.49 -7.29
CA GLY A 93 21.78 19.87 -5.99
C GLY A 93 20.53 19.27 -5.36
N TYR A 94 19.42 20.01 -5.32
CA TYR A 94 18.14 19.50 -4.82
C TYR A 94 17.64 18.30 -5.64
N TRP A 95 17.71 18.38 -6.97
CA TRP A 95 17.35 17.28 -7.86
C TRP A 95 18.21 16.03 -7.62
N TYR A 96 19.51 16.20 -7.41
CA TYR A 96 20.43 15.09 -7.13
C TYR A 96 20.12 14.44 -5.78
N ILE A 97 19.91 15.23 -4.73
CA ILE A 97 19.56 14.72 -3.39
C ILE A 97 18.25 13.94 -3.43
N THR A 98 17.22 14.47 -4.10
CA THR A 98 15.93 13.79 -4.23
C THR A 98 16.05 12.48 -5.01
N LYS A 99 16.84 12.45 -6.09
CA LYS A 99 17.16 11.20 -6.80
C LYS A 99 17.89 10.19 -5.93
N CYS A 100 18.90 10.61 -5.17
CA CYS A 100 19.65 9.72 -4.28
C CYS A 100 18.77 9.13 -3.17
N LYS A 101 17.95 9.95 -2.50
CA LYS A 101 17.01 9.49 -1.47
C LYS A 101 16.02 8.47 -2.03
N ARG A 102 15.48 8.77 -3.21
CA ARG A 102 14.58 7.87 -3.91
C ARG A 102 15.25 6.53 -4.26
N SER A 103 16.44 6.56 -4.85
CA SER A 103 17.13 5.32 -5.23
C SER A 103 17.45 4.45 -4.02
N LYS A 104 17.81 5.07 -2.88
CA LYS A 104 17.98 4.35 -1.61
C LYS A 104 16.68 3.68 -1.17
N PHE A 105 15.56 4.41 -1.18
CA PHE A 105 14.25 3.86 -0.86
C PHE A 105 13.90 2.67 -1.78
N GLU A 106 13.97 2.85 -3.10
CA GLU A 106 13.62 1.80 -4.07
C GLU A 106 14.48 0.54 -3.86
N ARG A 107 15.79 0.68 -3.65
CA ARG A 107 16.69 -0.45 -3.36
C ARG A 107 16.33 -1.17 -2.07
N SER A 108 16.07 -0.43 -0.99
CA SER A 108 15.68 -1.02 0.29
C SER A 108 14.33 -1.73 0.22
N MET A 109 13.39 -1.23 -0.59
CA MET A 109 12.10 -1.89 -0.82
C MET A 109 12.24 -3.18 -1.63
N VAL A 110 13.13 -3.21 -2.63
CA VAL A 110 13.43 -4.44 -3.36
C VAL A 110 14.10 -5.47 -2.45
N ASP A 111 15.12 -5.07 -1.67
CA ASP A 111 15.83 -5.95 -0.74
C ASP A 111 14.89 -6.58 0.30
N ILE A 112 13.96 -5.81 0.89
CA ILE A 112 13.00 -6.39 1.85
C ILE A 112 12.00 -7.35 1.16
N CYS A 113 11.58 -7.05 -0.07
CA CYS A 113 10.72 -7.98 -0.82
C CYS A 113 11.47 -9.28 -1.13
N GLU A 114 12.73 -9.21 -1.57
CA GLU A 114 13.57 -10.39 -1.82
C GLU A 114 13.74 -11.25 -0.57
N ARG A 115 13.93 -10.63 0.61
CA ARG A 115 14.03 -11.35 1.89
C ARG A 115 12.73 -12.04 2.28
N ILE A 116 11.59 -11.36 2.12
CA ILE A 116 10.27 -11.96 2.38
C ILE A 116 10.00 -13.09 1.37
N ASN A 117 10.37 -12.91 0.10
CA ASN A 117 10.23 -13.95 -0.92
C ASN A 117 11.09 -15.16 -0.62
N ALA A 118 12.31 -14.99 -0.12
CA ALA A 118 13.14 -16.12 0.28
C ALA A 118 12.45 -17.01 1.34
N THR A 119 11.62 -16.42 2.21
CA THR A 119 10.87 -17.15 3.23
C THR A 119 9.50 -17.66 2.74
N GLU A 120 8.83 -16.92 1.86
CA GLU A 120 7.42 -17.18 1.47
C GLU A 120 7.29 -17.91 0.11
N ASN A 121 8.37 -17.97 -0.68
CA ASN A 121 8.37 -18.65 -1.98
C ASN A 121 8.11 -20.17 -1.85
N ILE A 122 8.46 -20.79 -0.72
CA ILE A 122 8.12 -22.20 -0.44
C ILE A 122 6.61 -22.43 -0.30
N ARG A 123 5.83 -21.38 0.01
CA ARG A 123 4.36 -21.40 0.08
C ARG A 123 3.73 -20.93 -1.23
N GLY A 124 4.52 -20.60 -2.25
CA GLY A 124 4.05 -20.05 -3.52
C GLY A 124 3.58 -18.59 -3.44
N ILE A 125 4.06 -17.82 -2.45
CA ILE A 125 3.71 -16.41 -2.29
C ILE A 125 4.91 -15.56 -2.70
N ASN A 126 4.69 -14.60 -3.59
CA ASN A 126 5.73 -13.72 -4.13
C ASN A 126 5.35 -12.24 -3.96
N TYR A 127 6.12 -11.52 -3.18
CA TYR A 127 6.05 -10.08 -2.98
C TYR A 127 6.90 -9.36 -4.02
N ARG A 128 6.27 -8.47 -4.77
CA ARG A 128 6.92 -7.67 -5.80
C ARG A 128 6.69 -6.20 -5.53
N PHE A 129 7.77 -5.45 -5.50
CA PHE A 129 7.71 -3.99 -5.47
C PHE A 129 7.46 -3.46 -6.88
N SER A 130 6.36 -2.73 -7.08
CA SER A 130 6.01 -2.12 -8.36
C SER A 130 6.07 -0.60 -8.30
N ARG A 131 6.68 -0.03 -9.33
CA ARG A 131 6.78 1.41 -9.54
C ARG A 131 5.86 1.84 -10.68
N ASP A 132 5.05 2.85 -10.40
CA ASP A 132 4.17 3.55 -11.35
C ASP A 132 3.15 2.63 -12.05
N GLY A 133 2.89 1.44 -11.50
CA GLY A 133 2.00 0.45 -12.11
C GLY A 133 2.50 -0.12 -13.44
N SER A 134 3.79 0.06 -13.76
CA SER A 134 4.40 -0.36 -15.04
C SER A 134 4.46 -1.87 -15.24
N ASP A 135 4.23 -2.63 -14.17
CA ASP A 135 4.45 -4.07 -14.08
C ASP A 135 3.20 -4.93 -14.32
N VAL A 136 2.02 -4.31 -14.29
CA VAL A 136 0.73 -4.97 -14.47
C VAL A 136 0.04 -4.22 -15.59
N ALA A 137 -0.43 -4.95 -16.60
CA ALA A 137 -1.19 -4.43 -17.74
C ALA A 137 -2.57 -3.91 -17.28
N ASP A 138 -2.61 -2.94 -16.37
CA ASP A 138 -3.82 -2.21 -16.04
C ASP A 138 -4.13 -1.29 -17.24
N GLU A 139 -4.97 -1.80 -18.15
CA GLU A 139 -5.59 -1.14 -19.30
C GLU A 139 -6.42 0.12 -18.94
N SER A 140 -6.45 0.54 -17.67
CA SER A 140 -7.09 1.79 -17.30
C SER A 140 -6.19 2.96 -17.73
N GLY A 141 -6.61 3.67 -18.78
CA GLY A 141 -5.99 4.85 -19.39
C GLY A 141 -5.72 6.01 -18.43
N SER A 142 -4.84 5.79 -17.45
CA SER A 142 -4.46 6.71 -16.41
C SER A 142 -3.52 7.76 -16.98
N SER A 143 -4.15 8.84 -17.46
CA SER A 143 -3.67 10.23 -17.41
C SER A 143 -2.22 10.38 -16.95
N LYS A 144 -1.35 10.69 -17.92
CA LYS A 144 0.05 11.09 -17.75
C LYS A 144 0.15 12.32 -16.83
N LYS A 145 0.08 12.14 -15.51
CA LYS A 145 0.50 13.15 -14.54
C LYS A 145 1.98 12.87 -14.21
N PRO A 146 2.93 13.57 -14.84
CA PRO A 146 4.35 13.19 -14.89
C PRO A 146 5.10 13.32 -13.55
N MET A 147 4.43 13.64 -12.44
CA MET A 147 5.11 14.04 -11.19
C MET A 147 4.74 13.24 -9.94
N LYS A 148 3.76 12.32 -9.99
CA LYS A 148 3.40 11.54 -8.79
C LYS A 148 3.83 10.10 -8.97
N HIS A 149 4.86 9.70 -8.22
CA HIS A 149 5.28 8.31 -8.18
C HIS A 149 4.27 7.47 -7.40
N ASN A 150 3.73 6.45 -8.05
CA ASN A 150 2.76 5.54 -7.45
C ASN A 150 3.46 4.22 -7.14
N TYR A 151 3.85 4.03 -5.89
CA TYR A 151 4.44 2.76 -5.44
C TYR A 151 3.36 1.81 -4.95
N ALA A 152 3.53 0.54 -5.25
CA ALA A 152 2.67 -0.53 -4.77
C ALA A 152 3.49 -1.78 -4.43
N ILE A 153 3.02 -2.54 -3.45
CA ILE A 153 3.44 -3.93 -3.24
C ILE A 153 2.38 -4.80 -3.91
N VAL A 154 2.83 -5.68 -4.79
CA VAL A 154 2.00 -6.69 -5.44
C VAL A 154 2.34 -8.02 -4.80
N ILE A 155 1.34 -8.71 -4.26
CA ILE A 155 1.48 -10.05 -3.71
C ILE A 155 0.88 -10.99 -4.74
N GLU A 156 1.71 -11.82 -5.35
CA GLU A 156 1.33 -12.81 -6.36
C GLU A 156 1.28 -14.21 -5.71
N PHE A 157 0.24 -14.97 -6.02
CA PHE A 157 0.03 -16.33 -5.52
C PHE A 157 0.14 -17.33 -6.67
N ASP A 158 1.04 -18.30 -6.51
CA ASP A 158 1.21 -19.42 -7.42
C ASP A 158 0.31 -20.59 -7.01
N ASP A 159 -0.74 -20.80 -7.80
CA ASP A 159 -1.77 -21.83 -7.57
C ASP A 159 -1.18 -23.26 -7.58
N ARG A 160 0.04 -23.45 -8.11
CA ARG A 160 0.71 -24.77 -8.17
C ARG A 160 1.13 -25.30 -6.81
N PHE A 161 1.41 -24.43 -5.84
CA PHE A 161 1.76 -24.82 -4.47
C PHE A 161 0.53 -25.01 -3.59
N ASN A 162 -0.66 -24.72 -4.13
CA ASN A 162 -1.93 -24.72 -3.40
C ASN A 162 -2.67 -26.08 -3.41
N ILE A 163 -1.97 -27.17 -3.73
CA ILE A 163 -2.52 -28.52 -3.90
C ILE A 163 -2.04 -29.40 -2.73
N PRO A 164 -2.86 -30.29 -2.11
CA PRO A 164 -4.12 -30.19 -1.37
C PRO A 164 -3.87 -30.25 0.16
N SER A 165 -2.73 -29.76 0.66
CA SER A 165 -2.39 -29.81 2.10
C SER A 165 -3.31 -28.98 2.98
N ILE A 166 -3.92 -27.92 2.43
CA ILE A 166 -4.92 -27.07 3.12
C ILE A 166 -6.19 -27.87 3.46
N GLN A 167 -6.58 -28.86 2.65
CA GLN A 167 -7.71 -29.74 2.97
C GLN A 167 -7.34 -30.87 3.96
N LYS A 168 -6.08 -31.33 3.99
CA LYS A 168 -5.63 -32.39 4.91
C LYS A 168 -5.22 -31.89 6.30
N TYR A 169 -4.82 -30.62 6.44
CA TYR A 169 -4.48 -29.99 7.71
C TYR A 169 -5.44 -28.84 8.04
N GLY A 170 -6.75 -29.07 7.83
CA GLY A 170 -7.85 -28.14 8.13
C GLY A 170 -7.99 -27.77 9.61
N LYS A 171 -6.95 -27.19 10.20
CA LYS A 171 -7.02 -26.31 11.37
C LYS A 171 -6.58 -24.95 10.88
N PHE A 172 -7.47 -24.28 10.15
CA PHE A 172 -7.46 -22.84 10.22
C PHE A 172 -7.73 -22.48 11.70
N PRO A 173 -6.90 -21.65 12.35
CA PRO A 173 -7.23 -21.15 13.67
C PRO A 173 -8.59 -20.46 13.56
N SER A 174 -9.57 -20.97 14.31
CA SER A 174 -10.96 -20.51 14.33
C SER A 174 -11.12 -19.04 14.76
N GLU A 175 -10.03 -18.37 15.13
CA GLU A 175 -9.98 -16.97 15.55
C GLU A 175 -10.11 -15.99 14.39
N ASP A 176 -9.76 -16.38 13.16
CA ASP A 176 -9.85 -15.50 11.99
C ASP A 176 -11.19 -15.60 11.23
N PHE A 177 -12.06 -16.55 11.60
CA PHE A 177 -13.42 -16.58 11.10
C PHE A 177 -14.32 -15.74 12.00
N VAL A 178 -14.71 -14.56 11.51
CA VAL A 178 -15.93 -13.92 11.99
C VAL A 178 -17.08 -14.84 11.58
N SER A 179 -17.42 -15.78 12.47
CA SER A 179 -18.67 -16.51 12.36
C SER A 179 -19.78 -15.49 12.57
N VAL A 180 -20.35 -14.99 11.47
CA VAL A 180 -21.62 -14.28 11.53
C VAL A 180 -22.66 -15.37 11.80
N PRO A 181 -23.27 -15.44 13.00
CA PRO A 181 -24.33 -16.40 13.22
C PRO A 181 -25.49 -16.04 12.29
N LEU A 182 -25.67 -16.81 11.22
CA LEU A 182 -26.75 -16.62 10.24
C LEU A 182 -28.13 -16.90 10.85
N PHE A 183 -28.18 -17.46 12.05
CA PHE A 183 -29.41 -17.67 12.80
C PHE A 183 -29.16 -17.28 14.25
N LEU A 184 -29.70 -16.12 14.64
CA LEU A 184 -30.04 -15.87 16.04
C LEU A 184 -31.04 -16.96 16.41
N HIS A 185 -30.58 -18.03 17.08
CA HIS A 185 -31.46 -19.05 17.60
C HIS A 185 -32.30 -18.38 18.69
N LYS A 186 -33.41 -17.78 18.29
CA LYS A 186 -34.47 -17.34 19.18
C LYS A 186 -34.95 -18.64 19.83
N SER A 187 -34.52 -18.88 21.07
CA SER A 187 -35.12 -19.89 21.92
C SER A 187 -36.60 -19.53 22.08
N SER A 188 -37.44 -20.04 21.18
CA SER A 188 -38.88 -20.00 21.33
C SER A 188 -39.21 -20.89 22.52
N GLN A 189 -39.44 -20.25 23.66
CA GLN A 189 -40.24 -20.85 24.72
C GLN A 189 -41.54 -21.41 24.11
N GLY A 190 -41.99 -22.52 24.69
CA GLY A 190 -42.96 -23.43 24.12
C GLY A 190 -44.21 -22.77 23.54
N VAL A 191 -44.49 -23.13 22.29
CA VAL A 191 -45.84 -23.06 21.75
C VAL A 191 -46.23 -24.50 21.43
N VAL A 192 -47.17 -25.00 22.23
CA VAL A 192 -47.81 -26.32 22.09
C VAL A 192 -48.48 -26.39 20.71
N PRO A 193 -48.32 -27.48 19.94
CA PRO A 193 -49.01 -27.61 18.65
C PRO A 193 -50.52 -27.77 18.87
N PRO A 194 -51.38 -27.18 18.02
CA PRO A 194 -52.81 -27.38 18.10
C PRO A 194 -53.17 -28.84 17.76
N ARG A 195 -53.94 -29.48 18.63
CA ARG A 195 -54.63 -30.75 18.34
C ARG A 195 -55.62 -30.50 17.20
N TYR A 196 -55.45 -31.23 16.10
CA TYR A 196 -56.51 -31.38 15.10
C TYR A 196 -57.50 -32.44 15.58
N SER A 197 -58.74 -32.03 15.78
CA SER A 197 -59.88 -32.91 16.02
C SER A 197 -60.33 -33.50 14.68
N GLU A 198 -60.21 -34.80 14.53
CA GLU A 198 -60.71 -35.57 13.39
C GLU A 198 -62.25 -35.57 13.43
N LYS A 199 -62.90 -34.88 12.49
CA LYS A 199 -64.35 -35.00 12.26
C LYS A 199 -64.58 -36.27 11.43
N LYS A 200 -65.24 -37.26 12.03
CA LYS A 200 -65.85 -38.38 11.32
C LYS A 200 -67.06 -37.85 10.54
N ASP A 201 -67.02 -38.02 9.22
CA ASP A 201 -68.20 -37.92 8.38
C ASP A 201 -69.06 -39.17 8.60
N GLU A 202 -70.30 -38.97 9.05
CA GLU A 202 -71.33 -40.01 9.10
C GLU A 202 -71.99 -40.10 7.71
N GLU A 203 -71.75 -41.25 7.07
CA GLU A 203 -72.38 -41.69 5.83
C GLU A 203 -73.81 -42.18 6.13
N LYS A 204 -74.79 -41.57 5.46
CA LYS A 204 -76.20 -41.98 5.49
C LYS A 204 -76.40 -43.23 4.62
N VAL A 205 -77.14 -44.20 5.15
CA VAL A 205 -77.94 -45.18 4.39
C VAL A 205 -79.40 -44.96 4.74
#